data_AF-A0A7V3CWH4-F1
#
_entry.id   AF-A0A7V3CWH4-F1
#
_cell.length_a   1.000
_cell.length_b   1.000
_cell.length_c   1.000
_cell.angle_alpha   90.00
_cell.angle_beta   90.00
_cell.angle_gamma   90.00
#
_symmetry.space_group_name_H-M   'P 1'
#
loop_
_entity.id
_entity.type
_entity.pdbx_description
1 polymer ?
#
loop_
_entity_poly.entity_id
_entity_poly.type
_entity_poly.pdbx_seq_one_letter_code
_entity_poly.pdbx_strand_id
1 'polypeptide(L)'
;NPSNAKFGFQKSDNTPHIFNIGGREVKVYFSPSDGVMSKIINTVNTANKDIYFGLYAFTRSDIATAMNNRYNAGVTDIRGLIDQVNTTGSQYSYLDTFAEMFGNTGNTMHHKYGLVDATQPYSNPYVITGSANWSNSAANDNDENIIIIDDIFIANQFMQEFKKRYNEDGGTTAFIVPTLISNDDQITSVNDFQLYQNNPNPFNSITSIRFDVARAQHLKLAVYDLLGREVKILFDSFSPVGFVSIDFKADDLSSGIYIYRLLGENVNISKKMMLLK
;
A
#
# COMPACT_ATOMS: atom_id res chain seq x y z
N ASN A 1 -31.53 -16.43 -21.09
CA ASN A 1 -32.96 -16.56 -20.73
C ASN A 1 -33.25 -15.65 -19.54
N PRO A 2 -33.85 -14.47 -19.74
CA PRO A 2 -34.09 -13.49 -18.67
C PRO A 2 -34.91 -14.04 -17.49
N SER A 3 -35.79 -15.04 -17.73
CA SER A 3 -36.61 -15.64 -16.67
C SER A 3 -35.83 -16.51 -15.68
N ASN A 4 -34.58 -16.89 -16.02
CA ASN A 4 -33.69 -17.63 -15.13
C ASN A 4 -32.66 -16.73 -14.41
N ALA A 5 -32.61 -15.44 -14.74
CA ALA A 5 -31.66 -14.53 -14.11
C ALA A 5 -32.06 -14.28 -12.65
N LYS A 6 -31.08 -14.40 -11.75
CA LYS A 6 -31.23 -14.15 -10.31
C LYS A 6 -30.32 -13.00 -9.93
N PHE A 7 -30.85 -12.06 -9.14
CA PHE A 7 -30.19 -10.82 -8.73
C PHE A 7 -30.39 -10.60 -7.23
N GLY A 8 -29.48 -9.84 -6.61
CA GLY A 8 -29.52 -9.54 -5.19
C GLY A 8 -29.73 -10.80 -4.33
N PHE A 9 -30.67 -10.75 -3.39
CA PHE A 9 -30.97 -11.85 -2.46
C PHE A 9 -31.44 -13.16 -3.11
N GLN A 10 -31.84 -13.13 -4.39
CA GLN A 10 -32.27 -14.33 -5.09
C GLN A 10 -31.11 -15.16 -5.65
N LYS A 11 -29.88 -14.63 -5.59
CA LYS A 11 -28.68 -15.35 -6.00
C LYS A 11 -28.37 -16.46 -5.01
N SER A 12 -28.00 -17.60 -5.55
CA SER A 12 -27.39 -18.70 -4.81
C SER A 12 -25.90 -18.69 -5.08
N ASP A 13 -25.11 -18.97 -4.06
CA ASP A 13 -23.70 -19.32 -4.24
C ASP A 13 -23.62 -20.66 -5.01
N ASN A 14 -23.30 -20.58 -6.30
CA ASN A 14 -23.31 -21.72 -7.21
C ASN A 14 -22.19 -21.67 -8.26
N THR A 15 -21.16 -20.84 -8.03
CA THR A 15 -20.02 -20.68 -8.91
C THR A 15 -18.75 -21.25 -8.29
N PRO A 16 -17.82 -21.81 -9.07
CA PRO A 16 -16.48 -22.06 -8.55
C PRO A 16 -15.87 -20.76 -8.04
N HIS A 17 -15.25 -20.79 -6.86
CA HIS A 17 -14.59 -19.60 -6.30
C HIS A 17 -13.10 -19.57 -6.51
N ILE A 18 -12.44 -20.72 -6.61
CA ILE A 18 -10.98 -20.81 -6.64
C ILE A 18 -10.54 -21.21 -8.04
N PHE A 19 -9.66 -20.40 -8.63
CA PHE A 19 -9.12 -20.59 -9.96
C PHE A 19 -7.59 -20.56 -9.89
N ASN A 20 -6.94 -21.40 -10.69
CA ASN A 20 -5.50 -21.32 -10.91
C ASN A 20 -5.25 -20.71 -12.30
N ILE A 21 -4.74 -19.48 -12.35
CA ILE A 21 -4.50 -18.73 -13.59
C ILE A 21 -3.00 -18.51 -13.74
N GLY A 22 -2.36 -19.30 -14.60
CA GLY A 22 -0.91 -19.21 -14.84
C GLY A 22 -0.07 -19.47 -13.58
N GLY A 23 -0.50 -20.41 -12.72
CA GLY A 23 0.19 -20.74 -11.46
C GLY A 23 -0.25 -19.91 -10.26
N ARG A 24 -1.17 -18.95 -10.45
CA ARG A 24 -1.64 -18.02 -9.41
C ARG A 24 -3.00 -18.42 -8.90
N GLU A 25 -3.18 -18.46 -7.59
CA GLU A 25 -4.49 -18.66 -6.98
C GLU A 25 -5.29 -17.35 -7.03
N VAL A 26 -6.43 -17.39 -7.72
CA VAL A 26 -7.37 -16.29 -7.85
C VAL A 26 -8.71 -16.74 -7.29
N LYS A 27 -9.24 -15.97 -6.32
CA LYS A 27 -10.53 -16.24 -5.70
C LYS A 27 -11.56 -15.22 -6.18
N VAL A 28 -12.75 -15.66 -6.56
CA VAL A 28 -13.84 -14.77 -7.03
C VAL A 28 -15.09 -15.03 -6.21
N TYR A 29 -15.72 -13.95 -5.74
CA TYR A 29 -16.95 -14.01 -4.95
C TYR A 29 -17.93 -12.93 -5.40
N PHE A 30 -19.22 -13.23 -5.28
CA PHE A 30 -20.32 -12.37 -5.68
C PHE A 30 -21.20 -12.00 -4.48
N SER A 31 -21.55 -10.73 -4.42
CA SER A 31 -22.50 -10.22 -3.42
C SER A 31 -23.94 -10.34 -3.96
N PRO A 32 -24.95 -10.53 -3.08
CA PRO A 32 -24.85 -10.74 -1.63
C PRO A 32 -24.62 -12.20 -1.22
N SER A 33 -24.75 -13.16 -2.15
CA SER A 33 -24.84 -14.59 -1.86
C SER A 33 -23.60 -15.20 -1.21
N ASP A 34 -22.40 -14.74 -1.55
CA ASP A 34 -21.16 -15.45 -1.21
C ASP A 34 -20.48 -14.88 0.05
N GLY A 35 -21.15 -13.94 0.72
CA GLY A 35 -20.63 -13.30 1.94
C GLY A 35 -19.35 -12.49 1.70
N VAL A 36 -19.30 -11.70 0.63
CA VAL A 36 -18.13 -10.91 0.17
C VAL A 36 -17.38 -10.20 1.30
N MET A 37 -18.08 -9.54 2.23
CA MET A 37 -17.43 -8.82 3.33
C MET A 37 -16.69 -9.75 4.30
N SER A 38 -17.20 -10.97 4.53
CA SER A 38 -16.49 -11.97 5.34
C SER A 38 -15.18 -12.41 4.69
N LYS A 39 -15.13 -12.48 3.35
CA LYS A 39 -13.92 -12.83 2.60
C LYS A 39 -12.86 -11.72 2.69
N ILE A 40 -13.30 -10.46 2.66
CA ILE A 40 -12.43 -9.30 2.92
C ILE A 40 -11.87 -9.37 4.34
N ILE A 41 -12.72 -9.59 5.35
CA ILE A 41 -12.29 -9.71 6.76
C ILE A 41 -11.27 -10.84 6.94
N ASN A 42 -11.54 -12.02 6.36
CA ASN A 42 -10.62 -13.16 6.44
C ASN A 42 -9.24 -12.83 5.86
N THR A 43 -9.21 -12.08 4.76
CA THR A 43 -7.96 -11.67 4.11
C THR A 43 -7.24 -10.59 4.92
N VAL A 44 -7.96 -9.60 5.44
CA VAL A 44 -7.40 -8.60 6.38
C VAL A 44 -6.77 -9.29 7.60
N ASN A 45 -7.40 -10.34 8.11
CA ASN A 45 -6.91 -11.07 9.27
C ASN A 45 -5.59 -11.84 9.01
N THR A 46 -5.18 -12.05 7.76
CA THR A 46 -3.89 -12.68 7.44
C THR A 46 -2.71 -11.70 7.47
N ALA A 47 -2.96 -10.39 7.56
CA ALA A 47 -1.92 -9.37 7.50
C ALA A 47 -0.89 -9.55 8.61
N ASN A 48 0.40 -9.59 8.28
CA ASN A 48 1.51 -9.69 9.23
C ASN A 48 2.27 -8.38 9.40
N LYS A 49 2.29 -7.54 8.38
CA LYS A 49 3.11 -6.32 8.38
C LYS A 49 2.37 -5.06 7.97
N ASP A 50 1.58 -5.13 6.91
CA ASP A 50 0.98 -3.94 6.32
C ASP A 50 -0.40 -4.20 5.72
N ILE A 51 -1.21 -3.15 5.71
CA ILE A 51 -2.52 -3.11 5.07
C ILE A 51 -2.68 -1.76 4.38
N TYR A 52 -2.99 -1.77 3.08
CA TYR A 52 -3.29 -0.55 2.34
C TYR A 52 -4.62 -0.67 1.62
N PHE A 53 -5.35 0.44 1.42
CA PHE A 53 -6.59 0.38 0.65
C PHE A 53 -6.96 1.72 0.00
N GLY A 54 -7.49 1.63 -1.22
CA GLY A 54 -8.04 2.76 -1.96
C GLY A 54 -9.51 2.48 -2.29
N LEU A 55 -10.41 3.22 -1.65
CA LEU A 55 -11.85 2.94 -1.71
C LEU A 55 -12.65 4.20 -2.01
N TYR A 56 -13.63 4.08 -2.89
CA TYR A 56 -14.63 5.12 -3.06
C TYR A 56 -15.47 5.29 -1.79
N ALA A 57 -15.97 4.20 -1.21
CA ALA A 57 -16.75 4.25 0.04
C ALA A 57 -16.40 3.10 0.99
N PHE A 58 -16.35 3.40 2.28
CA PHE A 58 -16.09 2.42 3.34
C PHE A 58 -17.05 2.67 4.52
N THR A 59 -18.07 1.81 4.68
CA THR A 59 -19.08 1.92 5.76
C THR A 59 -19.22 0.66 6.63
N ARG A 60 -18.38 -0.37 6.40
CA ARG A 60 -18.38 -1.62 7.17
C ARG A 60 -17.52 -1.56 8.42
N SER A 61 -18.15 -1.37 9.57
CA SER A 61 -17.46 -1.27 10.86
C SER A 61 -16.71 -2.54 11.28
N ASP A 62 -17.15 -3.71 10.82
CA ASP A 62 -16.52 -4.99 11.13
C ASP A 62 -15.19 -5.20 10.38
N ILE A 63 -15.07 -4.72 9.13
CA ILE A 63 -13.78 -4.67 8.43
C ILE A 63 -12.83 -3.70 9.14
N ALA A 64 -13.31 -2.50 9.52
CA ALA A 64 -12.50 -1.54 10.27
C ALA A 64 -12.05 -2.09 11.64
N THR A 65 -12.93 -2.85 12.31
CA THR A 65 -12.60 -3.55 13.57
C THR A 65 -11.55 -4.63 13.34
N ALA A 66 -11.64 -5.41 12.27
CA ALA A 66 -10.61 -6.39 11.92
C ALA A 66 -9.24 -5.74 11.70
N MET A 67 -9.19 -4.58 11.03
CA MET A 67 -7.95 -3.80 10.86
C MET A 67 -7.40 -3.30 12.20
N ASN A 68 -8.23 -2.76 13.08
CA ASN A 68 -7.81 -2.35 14.42
C ASN A 68 -7.29 -3.54 15.25
N ASN A 69 -7.90 -4.72 15.13
CA ASN A 69 -7.39 -5.92 15.79
C ASN A 69 -6.00 -6.33 15.27
N ARG A 70 -5.74 -6.19 13.96
CA ARG A 70 -4.40 -6.40 13.38
C ARG A 70 -3.41 -5.35 13.83
N TYR A 71 -3.81 -4.08 13.90
CA TYR A 71 -3.00 -2.99 14.44
C TYR A 71 -2.53 -3.31 15.87
N ASN A 72 -3.46 -3.69 16.75
CA ASN A 72 -3.16 -4.09 18.13
C ASN A 72 -2.30 -5.37 18.22
N ALA A 73 -2.28 -6.18 17.17
CA ALA A 73 -1.42 -7.35 17.05
C ALA A 73 -0.03 -7.04 16.44
N GLY A 74 0.29 -5.76 16.17
CA GLY A 74 1.59 -5.30 15.69
C GLY A 74 1.67 -4.95 14.20
N VAL A 75 0.56 -5.01 13.46
CA VAL A 75 0.47 -4.58 12.05
C VAL A 75 0.26 -3.07 12.01
N THR A 76 1.32 -2.30 12.27
CA THR A 76 1.20 -0.85 12.49
C THR A 76 1.29 -0.01 11.21
N ASP A 77 1.68 -0.60 10.06
CA ASP A 77 1.69 0.12 8.78
C ASP A 77 0.34 -0.08 8.07
N ILE A 78 -0.66 0.69 8.50
CA ILE A 78 -2.00 0.70 7.89
C ILE A 78 -2.24 2.07 7.28
N ARG A 79 -2.57 2.13 5.98
CA ARG A 79 -2.86 3.40 5.30
C ARG A 79 -4.06 3.28 4.36
N GLY A 80 -4.86 4.33 4.29
CA GLY A 80 -6.12 4.31 3.55
C GLY A 80 -6.41 5.60 2.80
N LEU A 81 -6.89 5.45 1.57
CA LEU A 81 -7.46 6.55 0.78
C LEU A 81 -8.96 6.31 0.64
N ILE A 82 -9.77 7.26 1.08
CA ILE A 82 -11.24 7.17 1.00
C ILE A 82 -11.79 8.42 0.30
N ASP A 83 -12.66 8.23 -0.68
CA ASP A 83 -13.34 9.35 -1.34
C ASP A 83 -14.52 9.88 -0.52
N GLN A 84 -15.48 9.00 -0.19
CA GLN A 84 -16.72 9.35 0.49
C GLN A 84 -16.57 9.44 2.02
N VAL A 85 -15.69 10.33 2.50
CA VAL A 85 -15.36 10.46 3.93
C VAL A 85 -16.49 11.04 4.78
N ASN A 86 -17.33 11.90 4.20
CA ASN A 86 -18.41 12.62 4.90
C ASN A 86 -19.78 11.91 4.81
N THR A 87 -19.84 10.74 4.20
CA THR A 87 -21.08 9.97 4.07
C THR A 87 -21.47 9.33 5.39
N THR A 88 -22.77 9.27 5.69
CA THR A 88 -23.28 8.63 6.90
C THR A 88 -22.78 7.19 7.01
N GLY A 89 -22.20 6.85 8.16
CA GLY A 89 -21.64 5.53 8.43
C GLY A 89 -20.23 5.32 7.86
N SER A 90 -19.60 6.35 7.26
CA SER A 90 -18.19 6.33 6.87
C SER A 90 -17.31 5.90 8.04
N GLN A 91 -16.36 4.99 7.78
CA GLN A 91 -15.39 4.52 8.77
C GLN A 91 -14.13 5.38 8.83
N TYR A 92 -14.05 6.47 8.03
CA TYR A 92 -12.86 7.31 7.92
C TYR A 92 -12.33 7.77 9.29
N SER A 93 -13.17 8.43 10.10
CA SER A 93 -12.75 8.99 11.39
C SER A 93 -12.35 7.92 12.41
N TYR A 94 -12.88 6.70 12.30
CA TYR A 94 -12.48 5.60 13.18
C TYR A 94 -11.11 5.05 12.77
N LEU A 95 -10.90 4.83 11.48
CA LEU A 95 -9.62 4.36 10.91
C LEU A 95 -8.48 5.35 11.20
N ASP A 96 -8.76 6.65 11.08
CA ASP A 96 -7.79 7.74 11.33
C ASP A 96 -7.23 7.79 12.77
N THR A 97 -7.82 7.03 13.70
CA THR A 97 -7.31 6.90 15.06
C THR A 97 -6.08 5.99 15.18
N PHE A 98 -5.83 5.11 14.20
CA PHE A 98 -4.72 4.14 14.24
C PHE A 98 -4.05 3.89 12.88
N ALA A 99 -4.64 4.36 11.78
CA ALA A 99 -4.11 4.25 10.43
C ALA A 99 -3.80 5.65 9.87
N GLU A 100 -2.89 5.70 8.90
CA GLU A 100 -2.64 6.93 8.15
C GLU A 100 -3.69 7.10 7.05
N MET A 101 -4.63 8.03 7.25
CA MET A 101 -5.79 8.20 6.38
C MET A 101 -5.73 9.50 5.59
N PHE A 102 -6.12 9.42 4.32
CA PHE A 102 -6.35 10.60 3.48
C PHE A 102 -7.72 10.53 2.84
N GLY A 103 -8.46 11.63 2.99
CA GLY A 103 -9.68 11.86 2.22
C GLY A 103 -9.30 12.44 0.86
N ASN A 104 -9.85 11.89 -0.23
CA ASN A 104 -9.59 12.44 -1.56
C ASN A 104 -10.07 13.90 -1.63
N THR A 105 -9.16 14.83 -1.95
CA THR A 105 -9.46 16.26 -2.05
C THR A 105 -9.60 16.77 -3.49
N GLY A 106 -9.35 15.89 -4.48
CA GLY A 106 -9.35 16.21 -5.90
C GLY A 106 -10.60 15.70 -6.64
N ASN A 107 -10.38 15.22 -7.86
CA ASN A 107 -11.44 14.58 -8.66
C ASN A 107 -11.84 13.23 -8.05
N THR A 108 -13.11 12.84 -8.21
CA THR A 108 -13.65 11.59 -7.66
C THR A 108 -12.76 10.38 -7.92
N MET A 109 -12.33 9.72 -6.85
CA MET A 109 -11.54 8.48 -6.87
C MET A 109 -12.49 7.30 -6.72
N HIS A 110 -12.71 6.57 -7.82
CA HIS A 110 -13.69 5.47 -7.85
C HIS A 110 -13.07 4.08 -7.61
N HIS A 111 -11.85 4.01 -7.06
CA HIS A 111 -11.18 2.73 -6.80
C HIS A 111 -11.95 1.85 -5.80
N LYS A 112 -11.77 0.54 -5.93
CA LYS A 112 -12.15 -0.47 -4.93
C LYS A 112 -11.04 -1.50 -4.85
N TYR A 113 -10.01 -1.22 -4.05
CA TYR A 113 -9.01 -2.23 -3.76
C TYR A 113 -8.45 -2.15 -2.34
N GLY A 114 -7.98 -3.29 -1.85
CA GLY A 114 -7.18 -3.45 -0.65
C GLY A 114 -5.96 -4.31 -0.93
N LEU A 115 -4.90 -4.06 -0.19
CA LEU A 115 -3.62 -4.73 -0.24
C LEU A 115 -3.30 -5.21 1.17
N VAL A 116 -2.89 -6.46 1.29
CA VAL A 116 -2.43 -7.05 2.55
C VAL A 116 -1.03 -7.57 2.32
N ASP A 117 -0.10 -7.22 3.22
CA ASP A 117 1.30 -7.66 3.18
C ASP A 117 2.01 -7.37 1.84
N ALA A 118 1.59 -6.33 1.12
CA ALA A 118 2.08 -6.02 -0.21
C ALA A 118 3.54 -5.55 -0.23
N THR A 119 4.12 -5.21 0.93
CA THR A 119 5.56 -4.95 1.06
C THR A 119 6.37 -6.20 1.41
N GLN A 120 5.73 -7.35 1.66
CA GLN A 120 6.35 -8.56 2.19
C GLN A 120 6.33 -9.70 1.16
N PRO A 121 7.39 -9.83 0.33
CA PRO A 121 7.43 -10.85 -0.72
C PRO A 121 7.50 -12.30 -0.21
N TYR A 122 7.80 -12.49 1.07
CA TYR A 122 7.92 -13.81 1.70
C TYR A 122 6.77 -14.16 2.66
N SER A 123 5.74 -13.31 2.75
CA SER A 123 4.48 -13.67 3.43
C SER A 123 3.41 -14.04 2.40
N ASN A 124 2.14 -13.72 2.65
CA ASN A 124 1.02 -13.96 1.74
C ASN A 124 0.43 -12.61 1.28
N PRO A 125 1.04 -11.98 0.25
CA PRO A 125 0.58 -10.71 -0.26
C PRO A 125 -0.70 -10.88 -1.07
N TYR A 126 -1.77 -10.22 -0.63
CA TYR A 126 -3.06 -10.27 -1.29
C TYR A 126 -3.44 -8.95 -1.93
N VAL A 127 -4.00 -9.03 -3.14
CA VAL A 127 -4.81 -7.95 -3.72
C VAL A 127 -6.27 -8.32 -3.64
N ILE A 128 -7.06 -7.48 -3.00
CA ILE A 128 -8.51 -7.53 -3.01
C ILE A 128 -8.98 -6.43 -3.96
N THR A 129 -9.73 -6.74 -5.01
CA THR A 129 -10.31 -5.73 -5.90
C THR A 129 -11.64 -6.19 -6.50
N GLY A 130 -12.31 -5.36 -7.29
CA GLY A 130 -13.58 -5.69 -7.92
C GLY A 130 -14.49 -4.48 -8.04
N SER A 131 -15.80 -4.71 -8.04
CA SER A 131 -16.80 -3.65 -8.09
C SER A 131 -17.27 -3.21 -6.68
N ALA A 132 -17.13 -4.10 -5.69
CA ALA A 132 -17.65 -3.88 -4.34
C ALA A 132 -16.88 -2.81 -3.57
N ASN A 133 -17.59 -1.77 -3.13
CA ASN A 133 -17.15 -0.95 -2.00
C ASN A 133 -17.20 -1.76 -0.70
N TRP A 134 -16.46 -1.37 0.33
CA TRP A 134 -16.54 -2.02 1.64
C TRP A 134 -17.68 -1.41 2.45
N SER A 135 -18.90 -1.60 1.96
CA SER A 135 -20.11 -0.92 2.44
C SER A 135 -21.27 -1.87 2.73
N ASN A 136 -22.27 -1.39 3.49
CA ASN A 136 -23.48 -2.16 3.76
C ASN A 136 -24.28 -2.46 2.49
N SER A 137 -24.42 -1.49 1.58
CA SER A 137 -25.13 -1.69 0.31
C SER A 137 -24.47 -2.75 -0.56
N ALA A 138 -23.13 -2.73 -0.64
CA ALA A 138 -22.37 -3.74 -1.35
C ALA A 138 -22.46 -5.12 -0.69
N ALA A 139 -22.88 -5.23 0.57
CA ALA A 139 -23.01 -6.50 1.26
C ALA A 139 -24.41 -7.13 1.14
N ASN A 140 -25.45 -6.31 1.07
CA ASN A 140 -26.84 -6.77 1.25
C ASN A 140 -27.72 -6.52 0.02
N ASP A 141 -27.43 -5.48 -0.76
CA ASP A 141 -28.37 -4.95 -1.75
C ASP A 141 -27.83 -5.09 -3.18
N ASN A 142 -26.57 -4.70 -3.39
CA ASN A 142 -26.00 -4.61 -4.73
C ASN A 142 -25.49 -5.96 -5.25
N ASP A 143 -25.62 -6.14 -6.56
CA ASP A 143 -24.92 -7.17 -7.31
C ASP A 143 -23.48 -6.75 -7.59
N GLU A 144 -22.59 -7.09 -6.66
CA GLU A 144 -21.17 -6.78 -6.76
C GLU A 144 -20.32 -8.05 -6.88
N ASN A 145 -19.05 -7.87 -7.25
CA ASN A 145 -18.05 -8.93 -7.15
C ASN A 145 -16.76 -8.42 -6.50
N ILE A 146 -16.03 -9.37 -5.91
CA ILE A 146 -14.63 -9.19 -5.55
C ILE A 146 -13.78 -10.29 -6.16
N ILE A 147 -12.51 -9.97 -6.33
CA ILE A 147 -11.43 -10.86 -6.72
C ILE A 147 -10.34 -10.71 -5.66
N ILE A 148 -9.85 -11.83 -5.14
CA ILE A 148 -8.72 -11.90 -4.21
C ILE A 148 -7.60 -12.66 -4.91
N ILE A 149 -6.46 -12.00 -5.10
CA ILE A 149 -5.33 -12.52 -5.86
C ILE A 149 -4.17 -12.72 -4.88
N ASP A 150 -3.70 -13.96 -4.77
CA ASP A 150 -2.47 -14.31 -4.05
C ASP A 150 -1.29 -14.20 -5.03
N ASP A 151 -0.80 -12.98 -5.21
CA ASP A 151 0.33 -12.73 -6.10
C ASP A 151 1.01 -11.41 -5.78
N ILE A 152 2.29 -11.52 -5.45
CA ILE A 152 3.14 -10.40 -5.07
C ILE A 152 3.49 -9.48 -6.25
N PHE A 153 3.58 -9.97 -7.49
CA PHE A 153 3.81 -9.10 -8.65
C PHE A 153 2.58 -8.23 -8.92
N ILE A 154 1.38 -8.78 -8.79
CA ILE A 154 0.13 -8.01 -8.90
C ILE A 154 0.00 -7.04 -7.73
N ALA A 155 0.30 -7.47 -6.50
CA ALA A 155 0.33 -6.58 -5.33
C ALA A 155 1.29 -5.40 -5.51
N ASN A 156 2.45 -5.65 -6.13
CA ASN A 156 3.42 -4.61 -6.43
C ASN A 156 2.88 -3.55 -7.39
N GLN A 157 2.16 -3.94 -8.45
CA GLN A 157 1.57 -2.96 -9.38
C GLN A 157 0.53 -2.08 -8.70
N PHE A 158 -0.31 -2.67 -7.85
CA PHE A 158 -1.27 -1.91 -7.06
C PHE A 158 -0.58 -1.02 -6.01
N MET A 159 0.56 -1.45 -5.46
CA MET A 159 1.35 -0.63 -4.53
C MET A 159 1.91 0.62 -5.20
N GLN A 160 2.40 0.50 -6.44
CA GLN A 160 2.90 1.65 -7.20
C GLN A 160 1.78 2.68 -7.45
N GLU A 161 0.59 2.20 -7.79
CA GLU A 161 -0.59 3.05 -7.96
C GLU A 161 -1.05 3.68 -6.63
N PHE A 162 -1.15 2.89 -5.57
CA PHE A 162 -1.50 3.38 -4.23
C PHE A 162 -0.57 4.50 -3.78
N LYS A 163 0.74 4.27 -3.90
CA LYS A 163 1.76 5.28 -3.57
C LYS A 163 1.53 6.57 -4.34
N LYS A 164 1.27 6.47 -5.64
CA LYS A 164 1.05 7.66 -6.48
C LYS A 164 -0.14 8.47 -5.97
N ARG A 165 -1.27 7.82 -5.68
CA ARG A 165 -2.48 8.46 -5.15
C ARG A 165 -2.26 9.06 -3.76
N TYR A 166 -1.64 8.29 -2.87
CA TYR A 166 -1.31 8.75 -1.52
C TYR A 166 -0.45 10.01 -1.53
N ASN A 167 0.53 10.10 -2.43
CA ASN A 167 1.35 11.29 -2.60
C ASN A 167 0.56 12.48 -3.15
N GLU A 168 -0.37 12.25 -4.08
CA GLU A 168 -1.26 13.30 -4.62
C GLU A 168 -2.18 13.87 -3.54
N ASP A 169 -2.61 13.05 -2.59
CA ASP A 169 -3.39 13.46 -1.41
C ASP A 169 -2.53 14.06 -0.28
N GLY A 170 -1.21 14.18 -0.49
CA GLY A 170 -0.30 14.91 0.39
C GLY A 170 0.52 14.05 1.35
N GLY A 171 0.38 12.72 1.28
CA GLY A 171 1.16 11.77 2.06
C GLY A 171 2.66 11.81 1.76
N THR A 172 3.48 11.45 2.75
CA THR A 172 4.95 11.50 2.66
C THR A 172 5.69 10.35 3.31
N THR A 173 4.98 9.51 4.05
CA THR A 173 5.61 8.43 4.80
C THR A 173 6.23 7.44 3.82
N ALA A 174 7.44 6.96 4.15
CA ALA A 174 8.19 6.02 3.32
C ALA A 174 7.38 4.79 2.90
N PHE A 175 7.60 4.31 1.67
CA PHE A 175 7.05 3.04 1.17
C PHE A 175 8.17 2.09 0.76
N ILE A 176 7.99 0.82 1.07
CA ILE A 176 8.78 -0.27 0.51
C ILE A 176 8.01 -0.83 -0.68
N VAL A 177 8.62 -0.84 -1.86
CA VAL A 177 8.03 -1.43 -3.06
C VAL A 177 8.93 -2.61 -3.45
N PRO A 178 8.60 -3.84 -3.01
CA PRO A 178 9.49 -4.98 -3.22
C PRO A 178 9.66 -5.26 -4.72
N THR A 179 10.88 -5.53 -5.15
CA THR A 179 11.12 -5.96 -6.53
C THR A 179 11.22 -7.46 -6.52
N LEU A 180 10.41 -8.08 -7.35
CA LEU A 180 10.52 -9.50 -7.59
C LEU A 180 11.16 -9.73 -8.93
N ILE A 181 12.21 -10.53 -8.90
CA ILE A 181 12.87 -11.00 -10.11
C ILE A 181 12.13 -12.27 -10.51
N SER A 182 11.42 -12.25 -11.64
CA SER A 182 10.95 -13.48 -12.26
C SER A 182 12.17 -14.21 -12.82
N ASN A 183 12.23 -15.54 -12.68
CA ASN A 183 13.32 -16.33 -13.28
C ASN A 183 13.34 -16.29 -14.82
N ASP A 184 12.32 -15.69 -15.45
CA ASP A 184 12.07 -15.74 -16.89
C ASP A 184 12.34 -14.39 -17.60
N ASP A 185 12.44 -13.28 -16.87
CA ASP A 185 12.91 -12.00 -17.41
C ASP A 185 14.30 -11.69 -16.87
N GLN A 186 15.27 -11.57 -17.78
CA GLN A 186 16.64 -11.11 -17.53
C GLN A 186 16.66 -9.61 -17.14
N ILE A 187 15.94 -9.24 -16.08
CA ILE A 187 15.99 -7.91 -15.47
C ILE A 187 16.85 -8.04 -14.21
N THR A 188 18.10 -7.61 -14.37
CA THR A 188 19.13 -7.33 -13.36
C THR A 188 18.72 -7.67 -11.93
N SER A 189 19.21 -8.79 -11.43
CA SER A 189 19.35 -8.97 -9.99
C SER A 189 19.99 -7.71 -9.40
N VAL A 190 19.38 -7.15 -8.36
CA VAL A 190 19.99 -6.08 -7.58
C VAL A 190 21.20 -6.69 -6.90
N ASN A 191 22.33 -6.69 -7.61
CA ASN A 191 23.55 -7.34 -7.15
C ASN A 191 24.18 -6.54 -6.01
N ASP A 192 23.96 -5.22 -6.00
CA ASP A 192 24.57 -4.28 -5.06
C ASP A 192 23.57 -3.27 -4.52
N PHE A 193 23.87 -2.77 -3.31
CA PHE A 193 23.14 -1.63 -2.76
C PHE A 193 23.45 -0.40 -3.59
N GLN A 194 22.41 0.31 -3.99
CA GLN A 194 22.56 1.54 -4.74
C GLN A 194 21.74 2.66 -4.09
N LEU A 195 22.37 3.80 -3.83
CA LEU A 195 21.67 5.02 -3.42
C LEU A 195 21.63 5.98 -4.61
N TYR A 196 20.44 6.31 -5.08
CA TYR A 196 20.25 7.17 -6.25
C TYR A 196 20.31 8.64 -5.85
N GLN A 197 20.61 9.48 -6.85
CA GLN A 197 20.46 10.92 -6.68
C GLN A 197 18.98 11.25 -6.44
N ASN A 198 18.71 12.09 -5.45
CA ASN A 198 17.35 12.58 -5.19
C ASN A 198 16.80 13.33 -6.40
N ASN A 199 15.50 13.24 -6.65
CA ASN A 199 14.84 13.87 -7.80
C ASN A 199 13.55 14.58 -7.36
N PRO A 200 13.40 15.90 -7.59
CA PRO A 200 14.37 16.81 -8.22
C PRO A 200 15.61 17.09 -7.34
N ASN A 201 16.70 17.54 -7.96
CA ASN A 201 17.86 18.12 -7.28
C ASN A 201 18.53 19.18 -8.18
N PRO A 202 18.56 20.48 -7.80
CA PRO A 202 18.00 21.05 -6.57
C PRO A 202 16.49 20.86 -6.45
N PHE A 203 15.95 20.91 -5.24
CA PHE A 203 14.51 20.77 -4.99
C PHE A 203 13.95 21.91 -4.16
N ASN A 204 12.64 22.15 -4.30
CA ASN A 204 11.89 23.07 -3.45
C ASN A 204 10.87 22.29 -2.61
N SER A 205 10.99 22.39 -1.29
CA SER A 205 10.21 21.69 -0.25
C SER A 205 10.24 20.16 -0.28
N ILE A 206 10.06 19.51 -1.42
CA ILE A 206 9.94 18.04 -1.53
C ILE A 206 10.87 17.45 -2.61
N THR A 207 11.46 16.29 -2.32
CA THR A 207 12.22 15.49 -3.29
C THR A 207 12.03 14.00 -3.01
N SER A 208 12.22 13.15 -4.03
CA SER A 208 12.17 11.70 -3.87
C SER A 208 13.59 11.12 -3.82
N ILE A 209 13.87 10.31 -2.80
CA ILE A 209 15.12 9.55 -2.66
C ILE A 209 14.80 8.08 -2.91
N ARG A 210 15.61 7.42 -3.75
CA ARG A 210 15.46 6.00 -4.08
C ARG A 210 16.73 5.24 -3.72
N PHE A 211 16.57 4.00 -3.30
CA PHE A 211 17.68 3.07 -3.14
C PHE A 211 17.28 1.62 -3.38
N ASP A 212 18.25 0.83 -3.79
CA ASP A 212 18.09 -0.59 -4.05
C ASP A 212 18.62 -1.41 -2.88
N VAL A 213 17.90 -2.48 -2.55
CA VAL A 213 18.18 -3.39 -1.45
C VAL A 213 18.57 -4.74 -2.05
N ALA A 214 19.89 -5.01 -2.08
CA ALA A 214 20.42 -6.25 -2.67
C ALA A 214 20.20 -7.49 -1.79
N ARG A 215 20.11 -7.30 -0.46
CA ARG A 215 19.85 -8.37 0.52
C ARG A 215 18.97 -7.85 1.63
N ALA A 216 18.06 -8.69 2.12
CA ALA A 216 17.15 -8.30 3.18
C ALA A 216 17.92 -8.01 4.48
N GLN A 217 17.76 -6.80 5.02
CA GLN A 217 18.45 -6.36 6.23
C GLN A 217 17.80 -5.10 6.83
N HIS A 218 18.20 -4.73 8.04
CA HIS A 218 17.84 -3.43 8.62
C HIS A 218 18.65 -2.31 7.95
N LEU A 219 17.96 -1.26 7.49
CA LEU A 219 18.57 -0.11 6.84
C LEU A 219 18.10 1.19 7.48
N LYS A 220 19.01 2.16 7.56
CA LYS A 220 18.72 3.54 7.97
C LYS A 220 19.07 4.51 6.86
N LEU A 221 18.11 5.31 6.42
CA LEU A 221 18.33 6.49 5.56
C LEU A 221 18.16 7.75 6.42
N ALA A 222 19.22 8.55 6.53
CA ALA A 222 19.19 9.79 7.30
C ALA A 222 19.81 10.96 6.53
N VAL A 223 19.36 12.18 6.87
CA VAL A 223 19.82 13.46 6.35
C VAL A 223 20.72 14.13 7.38
N TYR A 224 21.83 14.67 6.90
CA TYR A 224 22.85 15.35 7.67
C TYR A 224 23.12 16.74 7.09
N ASP A 225 23.44 17.70 7.96
CA ASP A 225 23.96 18.99 7.53
C ASP A 225 25.47 18.94 7.21
N LEU A 226 26.04 20.08 6.78
CA LEU A 226 27.48 20.18 6.45
C LEU A 226 28.43 19.99 7.64
N LEU A 227 27.93 20.12 8.87
CA LEU A 227 28.70 19.85 10.09
C LEU A 227 28.61 18.37 10.49
N GLY A 228 27.90 17.55 9.72
CA GLY A 228 27.70 16.13 9.99
C GLY A 228 26.65 15.83 11.06
N ARG A 229 25.83 16.81 11.44
CA ARG A 229 24.74 16.61 12.41
C ARG A 229 23.57 15.94 11.70
N GLU A 230 23.02 14.88 12.30
CA GLU A 230 21.79 14.23 11.80
C GLU A 230 20.60 15.18 12.05
N VAL A 231 19.94 15.60 10.98
CA VAL A 231 18.82 16.55 11.04
C VAL A 231 17.47 15.89 10.76
N LYS A 232 17.47 14.71 10.11
CA LYS A 232 16.24 13.95 9.83
C LYS A 232 16.55 12.47 9.64
N ILE A 233 15.71 11.59 10.16
CA ILE A 233 15.67 10.17 9.78
C ILE A 233 14.50 10.00 8.81
N LEU A 234 14.78 9.47 7.62
CA LEU A 234 13.78 9.28 6.56
C LEU A 234 13.26 7.84 6.50
N PHE A 235 14.09 6.88 6.91
CA PHE A 235 13.76 5.47 6.98
C PHE A 235 14.66 4.80 8.00
N ASP A 236 14.11 3.94 8.85
CA ASP A 236 14.86 3.16 9.83
C ASP A 236 14.07 1.89 10.14
N SER A 237 14.25 0.88 9.29
CA SER A 237 13.43 -0.34 9.34
C SER A 237 14.11 -1.51 8.62
N PHE A 238 13.57 -2.71 8.85
CA PHE A 238 13.90 -3.89 8.06
C PHE A 238 13.33 -3.76 6.65
N SER A 239 14.16 -4.01 5.64
CA SER A 239 13.76 -3.96 4.24
C SER A 239 14.05 -5.29 3.54
N PRO A 240 13.08 -5.89 2.83
CA PRO A 240 13.32 -7.03 1.96
C PRO A 240 14.10 -6.60 0.70
N VAL A 241 14.53 -7.58 -0.11
CA VAL A 241 15.12 -7.30 -1.42
C VAL A 241 14.13 -6.52 -2.29
N GLY A 242 14.61 -5.46 -2.96
CA GLY A 242 13.78 -4.63 -3.82
C GLY A 242 14.21 -3.18 -3.89
N PHE A 243 13.26 -2.29 -4.18
CA PHE A 243 13.50 -0.85 -4.25
C PHE A 243 12.72 -0.12 -3.16
N VAL A 244 13.38 0.82 -2.50
CA VAL A 244 12.74 1.71 -1.54
C VAL A 244 12.74 3.11 -2.13
N SER A 245 11.60 3.79 -2.01
CA SER A 245 11.47 5.18 -2.45
C SER A 245 10.75 5.99 -1.40
N ILE A 246 11.41 7.05 -0.96
CA ILE A 246 11.00 7.88 0.16
C ILE A 246 10.88 9.31 -0.33
N ASP A 247 9.75 9.93 -0.06
CA ASP A 247 9.56 11.34 -0.34
C ASP A 247 9.95 12.15 0.90
N PHE A 248 10.89 13.06 0.69
CA PHE A 248 11.46 13.88 1.74
C PHE A 248 10.88 15.29 1.64
N LYS A 249 9.98 15.64 2.54
CA LYS A 249 9.57 17.03 2.80
C LYS A 249 10.54 17.68 3.79
N ALA A 250 11.16 18.76 3.35
CA ALA A 250 12.18 19.52 4.07
C ALA A 250 11.66 20.89 4.54
N ASP A 251 10.36 20.99 4.81
CA ASP A 251 9.71 22.26 5.17
C ASP A 251 10.32 22.89 6.44
N ASP A 252 10.82 22.05 7.35
CA ASP A 252 11.48 22.42 8.60
C ASP A 252 12.99 22.73 8.47
N LEU A 253 13.57 22.61 7.27
CA LEU A 253 14.98 22.88 7.01
C LEU A 253 15.20 24.21 6.27
N SER A 254 16.38 24.81 6.45
CA SER A 254 16.79 26.02 5.71
C SER A 254 17.35 25.68 4.33
N SER A 255 17.27 26.61 3.37
CA SER A 255 17.93 26.43 2.08
C SER A 255 19.42 26.16 2.25
N GLY A 256 19.97 25.23 1.48
CA GLY A 256 21.36 24.85 1.63
C GLY A 256 21.69 23.47 1.07
N ILE A 257 22.94 23.07 1.31
CA ILE A 257 23.45 21.76 0.93
C ILE A 257 23.30 20.81 2.11
N TYR A 258 22.77 19.62 1.82
CA TYR A 258 22.65 18.53 2.75
C TYR A 258 23.28 17.26 2.19
N ILE A 259 23.63 16.33 3.07
CA ILE A 259 24.12 15.00 2.72
C ILE A 259 23.09 14.00 3.24
N TYR A 260 22.64 13.07 2.41
CA TYR A 260 21.85 11.94 2.86
C TYR A 260 22.67 10.66 2.73
N ARG A 261 22.52 9.77 3.71
CA ARG A 261 23.32 8.56 3.86
C ARG A 261 22.43 7.36 4.12
N LEU A 262 22.66 6.29 3.35
CA LEU A 262 22.12 4.96 3.57
C LEU A 262 23.12 4.13 4.37
N LEU A 263 22.66 3.58 5.48
CA LEU A 263 23.43 2.81 6.46
C LEU A 263 22.81 1.42 6.64
N GLY A 264 23.64 0.41 6.80
CA GLY A 264 23.25 -0.97 7.05
C GLY A 264 24.45 -1.87 7.28
N GLU A 265 24.22 -3.17 7.34
CA GLU A 265 25.26 -4.19 7.36
C GLU A 265 26.08 -4.17 6.05
N ASN A 266 27.33 -3.73 6.16
CA ASN A 266 28.23 -3.50 5.03
C ASN A 266 27.65 -2.54 3.98
N VAL A 267 26.83 -1.58 4.42
CA VAL A 267 26.27 -0.51 3.58
C VAL A 267 26.57 0.84 4.22
N ASN A 268 27.31 1.69 3.51
CA ASN A 268 27.56 3.08 3.88
C ASN A 268 27.73 3.92 2.61
N ILE A 269 26.61 4.38 2.06
CA ILE A 269 26.57 5.12 0.79
C ILE A 269 25.99 6.50 1.06
N SER A 270 26.66 7.55 0.58
CA SER A 270 26.22 8.93 0.78
C SER A 270 26.06 9.67 -0.55
N LYS A 271 25.12 10.61 -0.60
CA LYS A 271 24.88 11.51 -1.73
C LYS A 271 24.59 12.91 -1.20
N LYS A 272 24.84 13.92 -2.04
CA LYS A 272 24.61 15.34 -1.73
C LYS A 272 23.32 15.80 -2.38
N MET A 273 22.54 16.63 -1.70
CA MET A 273 21.36 17.31 -2.24
C MET A 273 21.39 18.81 -1.96
N MET A 274 20.63 19.58 -2.73
CA MET A 274 20.49 21.03 -2.59
C MET A 274 19.01 21.38 -2.42
N LEU A 275 18.68 21.96 -1.27
CA LEU A 275 17.36 22.51 -0.98
C LEU A 275 17.34 24.00 -1.33
N LEU A 276 16.36 24.39 -2.14
CA LEU A 276 16.00 25.77 -2.45
C LEU A 276 14.65 26.08 -1.80
N LYS A 277 14.49 27.26 -1.21
CA LYS A 277 13.19 27.83 -0.83
C LYS A 277 12.96 29.08 -1.66
#